data_AF-A0A1L3J5C3-F1
#
_entry.id   AF-A0A1L3J5C3-F1
#
_cell.length_a   1.000
_cell.length_b   1.000
_cell.length_c   1.000
_cell.angle_alpha   90.00
_cell.angle_beta   90.00
_cell.angle_gamma   90.00
#
_symmetry.space_group_name_H-M   'P 1'
#
loop_
_entity.id
_entity.type
_entity.pdbx_description
1 polymer ?
#
loop_
_entity_poly.entity_id
_entity_poly.type
_entity_poly.pdbx_seq_one_letter_code
_entity_poly.pdbx_strand_id
1 'polypeptide(L)'
;MKLSEKRKTIKLLEKLRVRNYKSAFIYKIRYQKEKRVIIKNFYHRLFIQKNEFHEELDEMIEQIKKEISPIPDRKLLAFYKRRKCDVSHLYLKYKMNQSYQDVYKRELKSFKKYGDYLSRINHGCARAILLDHKHKIKRKVAEMNKTGLIKYPAL
;
A
#
# COMPACT_ATOMS: atom_id res chain seq x y z
N MET A 1 4.18 -20.68 14.45
CA MET A 1 4.02 -20.51 12.98
C MET A 1 5.23 -21.13 12.27
N LYS A 2 5.05 -21.95 11.23
CA LYS A 2 6.15 -22.66 10.54
C LYS A 2 7.06 -21.67 9.77
N LEU A 3 8.34 -22.00 9.59
CA LEU A 3 9.30 -21.17 8.84
C LEU A 3 8.81 -20.84 7.41
N SER A 4 8.22 -21.83 6.73
CA SER A 4 7.64 -21.66 5.39
C SER A 4 6.52 -20.60 5.36
N GLU A 5 5.71 -20.52 6.40
CA GLU A 5 4.64 -19.53 6.55
C GLU A 5 5.20 -18.12 6.81
N LYS A 6 6.27 -18.00 7.62
CA LYS A 6 6.96 -16.72 7.83
C LYS A 6 7.53 -16.19 6.52
N ARG A 7 8.19 -17.04 5.74
CA ARG A 7 8.72 -16.71 4.40
C ARG A 7 7.61 -16.28 3.43
N LYS A 8 6.47 -16.99 3.43
CA LYS A 8 5.31 -16.64 2.61
C LYS A 8 4.70 -15.30 3.02
N THR A 9 4.61 -15.03 4.31
CA THR A 9 4.13 -13.75 4.85
C THR A 9 5.02 -12.60 4.40
N ILE A 10 6.35 -12.70 4.56
CA ILE A 10 7.30 -11.68 4.08
C ILE A 10 7.12 -11.42 2.59
N LYS A 11 7.01 -12.47 1.75
CA LYS A 11 6.79 -12.32 0.30
C LYS A 11 5.49 -11.57 -0.02
N LEU A 12 4.43 -11.77 0.75
CA LEU A 12 3.15 -11.06 0.56
C LEU A 12 3.25 -9.61 1.01
N LEU A 13 3.85 -9.35 2.18
CA LEU A 13 4.08 -7.99 2.69
C LEU A 13 4.97 -7.18 1.74
N GLU A 14 6.00 -7.76 1.16
CA GLU A 14 6.84 -7.14 0.14
C GLU A 14 6.04 -6.70 -1.10
N LYS A 15 5.19 -7.60 -1.63
CA LYS A 15 4.31 -7.26 -2.75
C LYS A 15 3.37 -6.12 -2.39
N LEU A 16 2.92 -6.08 -1.14
CA LEU A 16 2.07 -5.00 -0.63
C LEU A 16 2.85 -3.69 -0.56
N ARG A 17 4.06 -3.70 0.01
CA ARG A 17 4.92 -2.53 0.17
C ARG A 17 5.18 -1.85 -1.17
N VAL A 18 5.56 -2.62 -2.19
CA VAL A 18 5.81 -2.10 -3.55
C VAL A 18 4.53 -1.46 -4.13
N ARG A 19 3.38 -2.11 -3.96
CA ARG A 19 2.10 -1.59 -4.46
C ARG A 19 1.70 -0.31 -3.72
N ASN A 20 1.90 -0.29 -2.41
CA ASN A 20 1.58 0.83 -1.54
C ASN A 20 2.44 2.05 -1.90
N TYR A 21 3.75 1.85 -2.06
CA TYR A 21 4.70 2.88 -2.50
C TYR A 21 4.31 3.50 -3.85
N LYS A 22 3.94 2.67 -4.83
CA LYS A 22 3.44 3.16 -6.12
C LYS A 22 2.18 4.03 -5.98
N SER A 23 1.32 3.70 -5.03
CA SER A 23 0.08 4.46 -4.79
C SER A 23 0.38 5.79 -4.10
N ALA A 24 1.25 5.79 -3.07
CA ALA A 24 1.75 7.01 -2.44
C ALA A 24 2.32 7.99 -3.46
N PHE A 25 3.17 7.49 -4.37
CA PHE A 25 3.80 8.32 -5.39
C PHE A 25 2.79 8.93 -6.38
N ILE A 26 1.74 8.18 -6.76
CA ILE A 26 0.63 8.72 -7.57
C ILE A 26 -0.08 9.86 -6.84
N TYR A 27 -0.36 9.67 -5.56
CA TYR A 27 -1.10 10.65 -4.76
C TYR A 27 -0.27 11.91 -4.50
N LYS A 28 1.04 11.79 -4.34
CA LYS A 28 1.97 12.93 -4.29
C LYS A 28 1.89 13.78 -5.56
N ILE A 29 1.97 13.15 -6.73
CA ILE A 29 1.89 13.87 -8.01
C ILE A 29 0.51 14.52 -8.19
N ARG A 30 -0.56 13.82 -7.79
CA ARG A 30 -1.92 14.39 -7.90
C ARG A 30 -2.16 15.54 -6.96
N TYR A 31 -1.66 15.45 -5.73
CA TYR A 31 -1.64 16.56 -4.79
C TYR A 31 -0.95 17.81 -5.37
N GLN A 32 0.18 17.64 -6.05
CA GLN A 32 0.92 18.77 -6.64
C GLN A 32 0.21 19.41 -7.84
N LYS A 33 -0.59 18.63 -8.59
CA LYS A 33 -1.25 19.09 -9.83
C LYS A 33 -2.71 19.51 -9.66
N GLU A 34 -3.37 19.10 -8.59
CA GLU A 34 -4.79 19.40 -8.36
C GLU A 34 -4.98 20.85 -7.87
N LYS A 35 -5.85 21.59 -8.54
CA LYS A 35 -6.18 22.98 -8.20
C LYS A 35 -7.32 23.06 -7.17
N ARG A 36 -8.26 22.11 -7.19
CA ARG A 36 -9.42 22.10 -6.29
C ARG A 36 -8.99 21.72 -4.88
N VAL A 37 -9.06 22.68 -3.95
CA VAL A 37 -8.55 22.55 -2.58
C VAL A 37 -9.06 21.29 -1.87
N ILE A 38 -10.35 20.98 -1.98
CA ILE A 38 -10.95 19.80 -1.34
C ILE A 38 -10.30 18.50 -1.83
N ILE A 39 -10.13 18.37 -3.15
CA ILE A 39 -9.55 17.17 -3.78
C ILE A 39 -8.04 17.12 -3.53
N LYS A 40 -7.36 18.28 -3.55
CA LYS A 40 -5.95 18.41 -3.20
C LYS A 40 -5.69 17.90 -1.78
N ASN A 41 -6.47 18.37 -0.81
CA ASN A 41 -6.40 17.91 0.59
C ASN A 41 -6.71 16.42 0.74
N PHE A 42 -7.61 15.89 -0.09
CA PHE A 42 -7.88 14.45 -0.13
C PHE A 42 -6.66 13.65 -0.62
N TYR A 43 -6.02 14.05 -1.72
CA TYR A 43 -4.80 13.39 -2.21
C TYR A 43 -3.64 13.50 -1.22
N HIS A 44 -3.51 14.64 -0.52
CA HIS A 44 -2.51 14.81 0.52
C HIS A 44 -2.72 13.80 1.68
N ARG A 45 -3.95 13.68 2.18
CA ARG A 45 -4.30 12.71 3.23
C ARG A 45 -4.06 11.27 2.78
N LEU A 46 -4.37 10.94 1.53
CA LEU A 46 -4.05 9.62 0.98
C LEU A 46 -2.54 9.41 0.89
N PHE A 47 -1.76 10.41 0.47
CA PHE A 47 -0.31 10.30 0.40
C PHE A 47 0.31 10.01 1.77
N ILE A 48 -0.05 10.79 2.80
CA ILE A 48 0.41 10.60 4.18
C ILE A 48 0.08 9.19 4.66
N GLN A 49 -1.20 8.80 4.56
CA GLN A 49 -1.65 7.46 4.96
C GLN A 49 -0.83 6.34 4.30
N LYS A 50 -0.51 6.47 3.00
CA LYS A 50 0.27 5.45 2.30
C LYS A 50 1.73 5.44 2.75
N ASN A 51 2.31 6.56 3.17
CA ASN A 51 3.67 6.57 3.71
C ASN A 51 3.73 5.95 5.09
N GLU A 52 2.82 6.31 6.00
CA GLU A 52 2.72 5.69 7.34
C GLU A 52 2.61 4.17 7.22
N PHE A 53 1.73 3.69 6.33
CA PHE A 53 1.59 2.26 6.09
C PHE A 53 2.83 1.63 5.45
N HIS A 54 3.63 2.39 4.71
CA HIS A 54 4.88 1.89 4.15
C HIS A 54 5.90 1.60 5.25
N GLU A 55 5.98 2.50 6.23
CA GLU A 55 6.83 2.36 7.42
C GLU A 55 6.38 1.17 8.27
N GLU A 56 5.08 1.08 8.59
CA GLU A 56 4.50 -0.07 9.31
C GLU A 56 4.82 -1.42 8.63
N LEU A 57 4.78 -1.46 7.29
CA LEU A 57 5.11 -2.67 6.54
C LEU A 57 6.60 -3.01 6.61
N ASP A 58 7.47 -2.01 6.56
CA ASP A 58 8.92 -2.23 6.67
C ASP A 58 9.30 -2.72 8.06
N GLU A 59 8.76 -2.11 9.12
CA GLU A 59 8.95 -2.56 10.50
C GLU A 59 8.47 -3.99 10.69
N MET A 60 7.27 -4.34 10.19
CA MET A 60 6.72 -5.68 10.28
C MET A 60 7.56 -6.71 9.50
N ILE A 61 8.09 -6.34 8.32
CA ILE A 61 8.98 -7.20 7.55
C ILE A 61 10.28 -7.45 8.33
N GLU A 62 10.87 -6.42 8.93
CA GLU A 62 12.09 -6.57 9.75
C GLU A 62 11.83 -7.38 11.02
N GLN A 63 10.69 -7.19 11.68
CA GLN A 63 10.28 -8.00 12.83
C GLN A 63 10.22 -9.49 12.46
N ILE A 64 9.49 -9.85 11.40
CA ILE A 64 9.35 -11.26 11.00
C ILE A 64 10.71 -11.85 10.57
N LYS A 65 11.63 -11.05 10.01
CA LYS A 65 13.00 -11.51 9.73
C LYS A 65 13.78 -11.81 11.02
N LYS A 66 13.72 -10.93 12.01
CA LYS A 66 14.33 -11.15 13.33
C LYS A 66 13.77 -12.40 13.99
N GLU A 67 12.48 -12.68 13.81
CA GLU A 67 11.89 -13.93 14.30
C GLU A 67 12.29 -15.19 13.51
N ILE A 68 12.80 -15.06 12.29
CA ILE A 68 13.39 -16.17 11.52
C ILE A 68 14.83 -16.39 11.94
N SER A 69 15.56 -15.29 12.13
CA SER A 69 16.99 -15.28 12.45
C SER A 69 17.27 -14.05 13.32
N PRO A 70 17.39 -14.23 14.65
CA PRO A 70 17.63 -13.11 15.58
C PRO A 70 18.94 -12.38 15.28
N ILE A 71 19.95 -13.13 14.86
CA ILE A 71 21.20 -12.64 14.26
C ILE A 71 21.03 -12.72 12.74
N PRO A 72 21.45 -11.71 11.95
CA PRO A 72 21.28 -11.72 10.49
C PRO A 72 22.14 -12.82 9.83
N ASP A 73 21.61 -14.05 9.78
CA ASP A 73 22.22 -15.17 9.09
C ASP A 73 21.87 -15.09 7.60
N ARG A 74 22.91 -14.92 6.77
CA ARG A 74 22.80 -14.87 5.30
C ARG A 74 22.14 -16.12 4.72
N LYS A 75 22.34 -17.32 5.29
CA LYS A 75 21.75 -18.56 4.77
C LYS A 75 20.25 -18.62 5.01
N LEU A 76 19.80 -18.27 6.22
CA LEU A 76 18.38 -18.30 6.59
C LEU A 76 17.56 -17.23 5.87
N LEU A 77 18.18 -16.08 5.57
CA LEU A 77 17.58 -14.93 4.90
C LEU A 77 17.82 -14.88 3.37
N ALA A 78 18.55 -15.84 2.79
CA ALA A 78 18.88 -15.84 1.35
C ALA A 78 17.66 -15.79 0.40
N PHE A 79 16.49 -16.27 0.87
CA PHE A 79 15.23 -16.21 0.13
C PHE A 79 14.72 -14.77 -0.07
N TYR A 80 15.21 -13.82 0.72
CA TYR A 80 14.81 -12.43 0.72
C TYR A 80 15.83 -11.58 -0.03
N LYS A 81 15.41 -10.99 -1.15
CA LYS A 81 16.14 -9.93 -1.86
C LYS A 81 15.24 -8.71 -1.94
N ARG A 82 15.60 -7.63 -1.24
CA ARG A 82 14.83 -6.37 -1.27
C ARG A 82 14.89 -5.83 -2.70
N ARG A 83 13.74 -5.74 -3.37
CA ARG A 83 13.67 -5.05 -4.66
C ARG A 83 13.75 -3.55 -4.40
N LYS A 84 14.76 -2.87 -4.95
CA LYS A 84 14.78 -1.40 -4.98
C LYS A 84 13.53 -0.94 -5.73
N CYS A 85 12.75 -0.07 -5.10
CA CYS A 85 11.52 0.47 -5.66
C CYS A 85 11.82 1.73 -6.46
N ASP A 86 12.60 1.61 -7.53
CA ASP A 86 12.91 2.76 -8.37
C ASP A 86 11.77 2.94 -9.39
N VAL A 87 11.01 4.03 -9.26
CA VAL A 87 9.99 4.38 -10.25
C VAL A 87 10.70 5.04 -11.42
N SER A 88 10.94 4.28 -12.49
CA SER A 88 11.53 4.81 -13.72
C SER A 88 10.76 6.04 -14.22
N HIS A 89 11.47 7.07 -14.67
CA HIS A 89 10.92 8.29 -15.25
C HIS A 89 9.95 8.02 -16.41
N LEU A 90 10.12 6.92 -17.16
CA LEU A 90 9.20 6.51 -18.24
C LEU A 90 7.86 5.96 -17.71
N TYR A 91 7.87 5.30 -16.55
CA TYR A 91 6.63 4.89 -15.87
C TYR A 91 5.80 6.11 -15.44
N LEU A 92 6.47 7.25 -15.23
CA LEU A 92 5.86 8.49 -14.77
C LEU A 92 5.00 9.18 -15.83
N LYS A 93 5.39 9.10 -17.11
CA LYS A 93 4.73 9.84 -18.19
C LYS A 93 3.30 9.36 -18.47
N TYR A 94 3.04 8.04 -18.41
CA TYR A 94 1.77 7.46 -18.89
C TYR A 94 0.85 6.91 -17.80
N LYS A 95 1.36 6.39 -16.67
CA LYS A 95 0.53 5.74 -15.63
C LYS A 95 0.18 6.62 -14.43
N MET A 96 0.69 7.85 -14.37
CA MET A 96 0.58 8.73 -13.21
C MET A 96 -0.45 9.85 -13.37
N ASN A 97 -0.97 10.06 -14.59
CA ASN A 97 -2.10 10.95 -14.84
C ASN A 97 -3.43 10.22 -14.51
N GLN A 98 -3.60 9.80 -13.25
CA GLN A 98 -4.80 9.10 -12.76
C GLN A 98 -5.92 10.04 -12.32
N SER A 99 -7.08 10.04 -12.98
CA SER A 99 -8.24 10.84 -12.53
C SER A 99 -8.68 10.48 -11.10
N TYR A 100 -9.56 11.27 -10.50
CA TYR A 100 -10.16 10.93 -9.20
C TYR A 100 -10.84 9.55 -9.21
N GLN A 101 -11.49 9.21 -10.34
CA GLN A 101 -12.11 7.90 -10.55
C GLN A 101 -11.06 6.76 -10.61
N ASP A 102 -9.89 7.01 -11.19
CA ASP A 102 -8.80 6.02 -11.22
C ASP A 102 -8.23 5.77 -9.84
N VAL A 103 -8.09 6.82 -9.02
CA VAL A 103 -7.69 6.72 -7.62
C VAL A 103 -8.71 5.92 -6.82
N TYR A 104 -9.99 6.17 -7.04
CA TYR A 104 -11.07 5.38 -6.44
C TYR A 104 -10.97 3.89 -6.80
N LYS A 105 -10.88 3.57 -8.10
CA LYS A 105 -10.72 2.19 -8.60
C LYS A 105 -9.48 1.53 -8.00
N ARG A 106 -8.39 2.28 -7.81
CA ARG A 106 -7.14 1.81 -7.20
C ARG A 106 -7.34 1.46 -5.72
N GLU A 107 -8.00 2.31 -4.94
CA GLU A 107 -8.29 2.05 -3.54
C GLU A 107 -9.21 0.84 -3.36
N LEU A 108 -10.25 0.69 -4.19
CA LEU A 108 -11.09 -0.52 -4.21
C LEU A 108 -10.28 -1.79 -4.51
N LYS A 109 -9.41 -1.75 -5.52
CA LYS A 109 -8.51 -2.87 -5.83
C LYS A 109 -7.55 -3.17 -4.69
N SER A 110 -7.19 -2.17 -3.86
CA SER A 110 -6.30 -2.37 -2.71
C SER A 110 -7.09 -3.02 -1.58
N PHE A 111 -8.28 -2.51 -1.28
CA PHE A 111 -9.22 -3.08 -0.32
C PHE A 111 -9.50 -4.57 -0.57
N LYS A 112 -9.81 -4.95 -1.83
CA LYS A 112 -10.02 -6.36 -2.22
C LYS A 112 -8.78 -7.21 -1.95
N LYS A 113 -7.60 -6.77 -2.41
CA LYS A 113 -6.35 -7.51 -2.18
C LYS A 113 -6.00 -7.67 -0.70
N TYR A 114 -6.39 -6.74 0.15
CA TYR A 114 -6.14 -6.87 1.59
C TYR A 114 -7.01 -7.97 2.18
N GLY A 115 -8.25 -8.12 1.71
CA GLY A 115 -9.07 -9.30 1.99
C GLY A 115 -8.38 -10.60 1.58
N ASP A 116 -7.88 -10.67 0.35
CA ASP A 116 -7.17 -11.86 -0.16
C ASP A 116 -5.88 -12.16 0.62
N TYR A 117 -5.20 -11.13 1.14
CA TYR A 117 -3.96 -11.33 1.90
C TYR A 117 -4.26 -11.72 3.35
N LEU A 118 -5.32 -11.19 3.94
CA LEU A 118 -5.82 -11.60 5.25
C LEU A 118 -6.23 -13.07 5.26
N SER A 119 -6.76 -13.65 4.17
CA SER A 119 -7.05 -15.09 4.14
C SER A 119 -5.80 -15.97 3.98
N ARG A 120 -4.65 -15.39 3.62
CA ARG A 120 -3.41 -16.12 3.29
C ARG A 120 -2.28 -15.94 4.29
N ILE A 121 -2.38 -14.94 5.16
CA ILE A 121 -1.40 -14.61 6.19
C ILE A 121 -1.94 -15.08 7.55
N ASN A 122 -1.18 -15.96 8.19
CA ASN A 122 -1.50 -16.49 9.53
C ASN A 122 -0.81 -15.70 10.65
N HIS A 123 0.13 -14.80 10.31
CA HIS A 123 0.90 -14.03 11.29
C HIS A 123 0.03 -12.97 11.97
N GLY A 124 -0.22 -13.11 13.28
CA GLY A 124 -1.15 -12.27 14.05
C GLY A 124 -0.90 -10.77 13.90
N CYS A 125 0.33 -10.32 14.16
CA CYS A 125 0.68 -8.89 14.08
C CYS A 125 0.57 -8.35 12.65
N ALA A 126 0.91 -9.16 11.64
CA ALA A 126 0.80 -8.73 10.24
C ALA A 126 -0.67 -8.63 9.81
N ARG A 127 -1.55 -9.51 10.31
CA ARG A 127 -2.99 -9.43 10.09
C ARG A 127 -3.58 -8.19 10.75
N ALA A 128 -3.13 -7.82 11.96
CA ALA A 128 -3.61 -6.64 12.66
C ALA A 128 -3.34 -5.36 11.85
N ILE A 129 -2.09 -5.16 11.40
CA ILE A 129 -1.70 -4.03 10.54
C ILE A 129 -2.52 -3.99 9.24
N LEU A 130 -2.68 -5.14 8.58
CA LEU A 130 -3.49 -5.24 7.37
C LEU A 130 -4.97 -4.91 7.61
N LEU A 131 -5.53 -5.33 8.74
CA LEU A 131 -6.92 -5.12 9.08
C LEU A 131 -7.18 -3.64 9.37
N ASP A 132 -6.33 -3.00 10.19
CA ASP A 132 -6.42 -1.57 10.47
C ASP A 132 -6.38 -0.75 9.17
N HIS A 133 -5.37 -1.00 8.34
CA HIS A 133 -5.25 -0.27 7.09
C HIS A 133 -6.40 -0.58 6.12
N LYS A 134 -6.96 -1.79 6.11
CA LYS A 134 -8.17 -2.13 5.34
C LYS A 134 -9.36 -1.29 5.80
N HIS A 135 -9.54 -1.08 7.09
CA HIS A 135 -10.59 -0.21 7.63
C HIS A 135 -10.37 1.25 7.26
N LYS A 136 -9.14 1.76 7.33
CA LYS A 136 -8.78 3.12 6.88
C LYS A 136 -9.13 3.31 5.39
N ILE A 137 -8.81 2.34 4.52
CA ILE A 137 -9.21 2.40 3.09
C ILE A 137 -10.73 2.38 2.93
N LYS A 138 -11.46 1.52 3.67
CA LYS A 138 -12.92 1.46 3.61
C LYS A 138 -13.55 2.83 3.91
N ARG A 139 -13.06 3.53 4.95
CA ARG A 139 -13.52 4.89 5.29
C ARG A 139 -13.23 5.88 4.15
N LYS A 140 -12.05 5.81 3.53
CA LYS A 140 -11.69 6.67 2.40
C LYS A 140 -12.53 6.41 1.16
N VAL A 141 -12.79 5.16 0.81
CA VAL A 141 -13.68 4.79 -0.30
C VAL A 141 -15.09 5.32 -0.05
N ALA A 142 -15.60 5.24 1.19
CA ALA A 142 -16.88 5.82 1.55
C ALA A 142 -16.89 7.35 1.44
N GLU A 143 -15.82 8.03 1.87
CA GLU A 143 -15.63 9.48 1.68
C GLU A 143 -15.68 9.84 0.18
N MET A 144 -14.98 9.10 -0.68
CA MET A 144 -15.00 9.33 -2.14
C MET A 144 -16.38 9.10 -2.78
N ASN A 145 -17.17 8.15 -2.26
CA ASN A 145 -18.54 7.94 -2.73
C ASN A 145 -19.47 9.11 -2.37
N LYS A 146 -19.23 9.77 -1.23
CA LYS A 146 -20.03 10.90 -0.76
C LYS A 146 -19.75 12.20 -1.53
N THR A 147 -18.59 12.36 -2.14
CA THR A 147 -18.23 13.60 -2.86
C THR A 147 -18.97 13.78 -4.18
N GLY A 148 -19.69 12.77 -4.70
CA GLY A 148 -20.41 12.85 -5.97
C GLY A 148 -19.51 12.85 -7.22
N LEU A 149 -18.21 13.16 -7.08
CA LEU A 149 -17.21 13.24 -8.15
C LEU A 149 -16.96 11.91 -8.88
N ILE A 150 -17.37 10.79 -8.31
CA ILE A 150 -17.32 9.47 -8.97
C ILE A 150 -18.47 9.32 -9.98
N LYS A 151 -19.65 9.85 -9.65
CA LYS A 151 -20.87 9.79 -10.47
C LYS A 151 -20.89 10.91 -11.51
N TYR A 152 -20.34 12.07 -11.15
CA TYR A 152 -20.23 13.24 -12.01
C TYR A 152 -18.76 13.66 -12.08
N PRO A 153 -17.96 13.02 -12.95
CA PRO A 153 -16.61 13.50 -13.20
C PRO A 153 -16.72 14.91 -13.76
N ALA A 154 -16.38 15.93 -12.96
CA ALA A 154 -16.29 17.29 -13.46
C ALA A 154 -15.26 17.29 -14.61
N LEU A 155 -15.74 17.69 -15.80
CA LEU A 155 -14.99 17.83 -17.05
C LEU A 155 -13.71 18.66 -16.83
#